data_AF-A0A833TUZ1-F1
#
_entry.id   AF-A0A833TUZ1-F1
#
_cell.length_a   1.000
_cell.length_b   1.000
_cell.length_c   1.000
_cell.angle_alpha   90.00
_cell.angle_beta   90.00
_cell.angle_gamma   90.00
#
_symmetry.space_group_name_H-M   'P 1'
#
loop_
_entity.id
_entity.type
_entity.pdbx_description
1 polymer ?
#
loop_
_entity_poly.entity_id
_entity_poly.type
_entity_poly.pdbx_seq_one_letter_code
_entity_poly.pdbx_strand_id
1 'polypeptide(L)'
;MENPGVFESDPTVMAKATELKRELQRLVRAIVDDEDYSVETIDWAKEKLCALKELKLRGKRSPSLKLLETLSCPEEFRCPLSKELMRDPVIVGTGQVGINQNFFFTLFVFREN
;
A
#
# COMPACT_ATOMS: atom_id res chain seq x y z
N MET A 1 10.96 20.64 -36.33
CA MET A 1 9.61 20.20 -35.95
C MET A 1 9.77 18.92 -35.18
N GLU A 2 9.61 19.01 -33.86
CA GLU A 2 9.88 17.93 -32.91
C GLU A 2 8.69 16.95 -32.90
N ASN A 3 9.02 15.67 -32.91
CA ASN A 3 8.10 14.54 -33.07
C ASN A 3 7.23 14.39 -31.80
N PRO A 4 5.89 14.31 -31.87
CA PRO A 4 5.09 14.06 -30.67
C PRO A 4 5.39 12.65 -30.19
N GLY A 5 6.02 12.55 -29.02
CA GLY A 5 6.23 11.30 -28.30
C GLY A 5 4.89 10.65 -27.98
N VAL A 6 4.40 9.83 -28.90
CA VAL A 6 3.29 8.91 -28.67
C VAL A 6 3.77 7.97 -27.56
N PHE A 7 3.20 8.14 -26.37
CA PHE A 7 3.30 7.13 -25.33
C PHE A 7 2.46 5.94 -25.80
N GLU A 8 3.06 5.12 -26.66
CA GLU A 8 2.56 3.83 -27.08
C GLU A 8 2.48 2.98 -25.81
N SER A 9 1.32 3.01 -25.16
CA SER A 9 0.98 1.94 -24.22
C SER A 9 0.95 0.68 -25.07
N ASP A 10 1.85 -0.26 -24.78
CA ASP A 10 1.99 -1.51 -25.52
C ASP A 10 0.58 -2.07 -25.84
N PRO A 11 0.24 -2.31 -27.12
CA PRO A 11 -1.08 -2.78 -27.53
C PRO A 11 -1.51 -4.04 -26.76
N THR A 12 -0.55 -4.84 -26.31
CA THR A 12 -0.75 -6.02 -25.44
C THR A 12 -1.27 -5.63 -24.06
N VAL A 13 -0.69 -4.60 -23.44
CA VAL A 13 -1.09 -4.09 -22.10
C VAL A 13 -2.48 -3.46 -22.16
N MET A 14 -2.79 -2.77 -23.26
CA MET A 14 -4.14 -2.24 -23.51
C MET A 14 -5.18 -3.35 -23.66
N ALA A 15 -4.89 -4.40 -24.43
CA ALA A 15 -5.79 -5.54 -24.60
C ALA A 15 -6.04 -6.28 -23.27
N LYS A 16 -5.00 -6.46 -22.46
CA LYS A 16 -5.15 -7.05 -21.11
C LYS A 16 -6.00 -6.17 -20.18
N ALA A 17 -5.85 -4.85 -20.25
CA ALA A 17 -6.63 -3.92 -19.45
C ALA A 17 -8.11 -3.91 -19.84
N THR A 18 -8.45 -4.03 -21.13
CA THR A 18 -9.85 -4.07 -21.59
C THR A 18 -10.52 -5.38 -21.22
N GLU A 19 -9.82 -6.51 -21.31
CA GLU A 19 -10.30 -7.82 -20.86
C GLU A 19 -10.62 -7.81 -19.36
N LEU A 20 -9.67 -7.36 -18.52
CA LEU A 20 -9.86 -7.25 -17.08
C LEU A 20 -11.05 -6.34 -16.70
N LYS A 21 -11.21 -5.20 -17.39
CA LYS A 21 -12.35 -4.31 -17.16
C LYS A 21 -13.69 -4.98 -17.49
N ARG A 22 -13.73 -5.78 -18.57
CA ARG A 22 -14.95 -6.50 -18.96
C ARG A 22 -15.32 -7.56 -17.94
N GLU A 23 -14.35 -8.31 -17.43
CA GLU A 23 -14.57 -9.29 -16.36
C GLU A 23 -15.02 -8.62 -15.06
N LEU A 24 -14.32 -7.56 -14.65
CA LEU A 24 -14.69 -6.79 -13.46
C LEU A 24 -16.11 -6.21 -13.57
N GLN A 25 -16.50 -5.70 -14.74
CA GLN A 25 -17.86 -5.18 -14.96
C GLN A 25 -18.93 -6.27 -14.76
N ARG A 26 -18.65 -7.51 -15.17
CA ARG A 26 -19.58 -8.63 -14.96
C ARG A 26 -19.71 -8.98 -13.48
N LEU A 27 -18.58 -9.06 -12.77
CA LEU A 27 -18.55 -9.39 -11.34
C LEU A 27 -19.22 -8.31 -10.49
N VAL A 28 -18.94 -7.03 -10.77
CA VAL A 28 -19.57 -5.91 -10.06
C VAL A 28 -21.07 -5.88 -10.30
N ARG A 29 -21.53 -6.17 -11.53
CA ARG A 29 -22.97 -6.28 -11.79
C ARG A 29 -23.61 -7.41 -11.01
N ALA A 30 -23.00 -8.60 -10.98
CA ALA A 30 -23.49 -9.70 -10.17
C ALA A 30 -23.61 -9.32 -8.68
N ILE A 31 -22.66 -8.54 -8.14
CA ILE A 31 -22.71 -8.08 -6.74
C ILE A 31 -23.79 -7.01 -6.49
N VAL A 32 -24.05 -6.14 -7.48
CA VAL A 32 -24.97 -5.00 -7.31
C VAL A 32 -26.41 -5.38 -7.65
N ASP A 33 -26.61 -6.25 -8.64
CA ASP A 33 -27.91 -6.57 -9.21
C ASP A 33 -28.53 -7.83 -8.58
N ASP A 34 -27.73 -8.81 -8.17
CA ASP A 34 -28.22 -10.03 -7.49
C ASP A 34 -28.16 -9.86 -5.96
N GLU A 35 -29.22 -10.27 -5.25
CA GLU A 35 -29.26 -10.26 -3.77
C GLU A 35 -28.46 -11.43 -3.15
N ASP A 36 -28.30 -12.53 -3.90
CA ASP A 36 -27.69 -13.78 -3.44
C ASP A 36 -26.25 -13.98 -3.98
N TYR A 37 -25.43 -12.92 -4.02
CA TYR A 37 -24.04 -13.05 -4.46
C TYR A 37 -23.17 -13.80 -3.43
N SER A 38 -22.27 -14.64 -3.93
CA SER A 38 -21.34 -15.39 -3.07
C SER A 38 -20.14 -14.54 -2.63
N VAL A 39 -19.55 -14.89 -1.49
CA VAL A 39 -18.26 -14.32 -1.04
C VAL A 39 -17.17 -14.52 -2.08
N GLU A 40 -17.19 -15.65 -2.79
CA GLU A 40 -16.27 -15.92 -3.90
C GLU A 40 -16.38 -14.85 -5.00
N THR A 41 -17.60 -14.43 -5.36
CA THR A 41 -17.80 -13.38 -6.36
C THR A 41 -17.14 -12.06 -5.94
N ILE A 42 -17.19 -11.73 -4.64
CA ILE A 42 -16.52 -10.56 -4.05
C ILE A 42 -15.00 -10.69 -4.15
N ASP A 43 -14.45 -11.85 -3.77
CA ASP A 43 -13.02 -12.09 -3.80
C ASP A 43 -12.46 -12.02 -5.23
N TRP A 44 -13.19 -12.60 -6.19
CA TRP A 44 -12.86 -12.48 -7.61
C TRP A 44 -12.91 -11.02 -8.08
N ALA A 45 -13.94 -10.25 -7.70
CA ALA A 45 -14.02 -8.83 -8.06
C ALA A 45 -12.84 -8.04 -7.50
N LYS A 46 -12.48 -8.29 -6.23
CA LYS A 46 -11.32 -7.68 -5.55
C LYS A 46 -10.02 -8.01 -6.27
N GLU A 47 -9.80 -9.27 -6.65
CA GLU A 47 -8.60 -9.69 -7.38
C GLU A 47 -8.48 -8.95 -8.73
N LYS A 48 -9.56 -8.90 -9.51
CA LYS A 48 -9.57 -8.21 -10.81
C LYS A 48 -9.37 -6.70 -10.66
N LEU A 49 -9.93 -6.10 -9.61
CA LEU A 49 -9.73 -4.69 -9.30
C LEU A 49 -8.27 -4.39 -8.90
N CYS A 50 -7.66 -5.26 -8.08
CA CYS A 50 -6.23 -5.18 -7.75
C CYS A 50 -5.35 -5.29 -9.00
N ALA A 51 -5.59 -6.30 -9.86
CA ALA A 51 -4.85 -6.46 -11.10
C ALA A 51 -4.96 -5.23 -12.02
N LEU A 52 -6.14 -4.63 -12.11
CA LEU A 52 -6.38 -3.42 -12.90
C LEU A 52 -5.64 -2.20 -12.30
N LYS A 53 -5.60 -2.07 -10.98
CA LYS A 53 -4.82 -1.03 -10.27
C LYS A 53 -3.33 -1.16 -10.58
N GLU A 54 -2.78 -2.36 -10.45
CA GLU A 54 -1.36 -2.62 -10.74
C GLU A 54 -1.00 -2.30 -12.19
N LEU A 55 -1.85 -2.68 -13.14
CA LEU A 55 -1.64 -2.38 -14.57
C LEU A 55 -1.65 -0.85 -14.83
N LYS A 56 -2.54 -0.10 -14.16
CA LYS A 56 -2.58 1.37 -14.22
C LYS A 56 -1.36 2.04 -13.60
N LEU A 57 -0.79 1.45 -12.53
CA LEU A 57 0.43 1.94 -11.89
C LEU A 57 1.65 1.67 -12.76
N ARG A 58 1.75 0.51 -13.41
CA ARG A 58 2.84 0.18 -14.34
C ARG A 58 2.87 1.09 -15.58
N GLY A 59 1.71 1.54 -16.06
CA GLY A 59 1.60 2.47 -17.19
C GLY A 59 2.03 3.91 -16.87
N LYS A 60 2.18 4.28 -15.60
CA LYS A 60 2.73 5.57 -15.18
C LYS A 60 4.14 5.28 -14.67
N ARG A 61 5.19 5.70 -15.37
CA ARG A 61 6.59 5.41 -15.00
C ARG A 61 6.91 5.80 -13.54
N SER A 62 6.72 4.85 -12.62
CA SER A 62 7.42 4.64 -11.34
C SER A 62 6.67 3.55 -10.55
N PRO A 63 7.22 2.32 -10.41
CA PRO A 63 6.64 1.26 -9.59
C PRO A 63 6.83 1.48 -8.07
N SER A 64 7.44 2.60 -7.67
CA SER A 64 7.87 2.85 -6.31
C SER A 64 7.15 4.06 -5.73
N LEU A 65 6.99 4.08 -4.41
CA LEU A 65 6.53 5.17 -3.56
C LEU A 65 5.06 5.08 -3.12
N LYS A 66 4.03 5.30 -3.94
CA LYS A 66 2.67 5.55 -3.37
C LYS A 66 1.87 4.34 -2.86
N LEU A 67 2.03 3.15 -3.44
CA LEU A 67 1.37 1.93 -2.91
C LEU A 67 2.15 1.35 -1.74
N LEU A 68 3.49 1.45 -1.78
CA LEU A 68 4.32 1.19 -0.60
C LEU A 68 3.91 2.12 0.54
N GLU A 69 3.61 3.39 0.28
CA GLU A 69 3.23 4.37 1.31
C GLU A 69 1.96 3.96 2.09
N THR A 70 0.99 3.32 1.42
CA THR A 70 -0.23 2.81 2.08
C THR A 70 0.00 1.52 2.88
N LEU A 71 1.07 0.77 2.58
CA LEU A 71 1.55 -0.38 3.34
C LEU A 71 2.70 -0.02 4.30
N SER A 72 3.23 1.19 4.18
CA SER A 72 4.39 1.63 4.94
C SER A 72 3.88 2.08 6.29
N CYS A 73 4.56 1.62 7.33
CA CYS A 73 4.22 2.03 8.68
C CYS A 73 4.31 3.57 8.77
N PRO A 74 3.23 4.26 9.22
CA PRO A 74 3.23 5.70 9.40
C PRO A 74 4.45 6.19 10.19
N GLU A 75 4.94 7.39 9.88
CA GLU A 75 6.17 7.92 10.48
C GLU A 75 6.04 8.09 12.00
N GLU A 76 4.82 8.28 12.51
CA GLU A 76 4.56 8.39 13.95
C GLU A 76 4.84 7.10 14.72
N PHE A 77 4.89 5.96 14.02
CA PHE A 77 5.24 4.65 14.60
C PHE A 77 6.72 4.30 14.46
N ARG A 78 7.53 5.19 13.87
CA ARG A 78 8.96 5.00 13.68
C ARG A 78 9.77 5.77 14.69
N CYS A 79 10.99 5.32 14.90
CA CYS A 79 11.93 6.03 15.72
C CYS A 79 12.40 7.34 15.09
N PRO A 80 12.27 8.49 15.79
CA PRO A 80 12.76 9.76 15.26
C PRO A 80 14.24 9.72 14.87
N LEU A 81 15.03 8.87 15.54
CA LEU A 81 16.47 8.71 15.31
C LEU A 81 16.79 7.63 14.28
N SER A 82 16.28 6.41 14.44
CA SER A 82 16.67 5.28 13.56
C SER A 82 15.80 5.11 12.32
N LYS A 83 14.62 5.76 12.27
CA LYS A 83 13.62 5.59 11.21
C LYS A 83 13.11 4.15 11.06
N GLU A 84 13.38 3.29 12.03
CA GLU A 84 12.86 1.92 12.11
C GLU A 84 11.57 1.85 12.95
N LEU A 85 10.77 0.80 12.74
CA LEU A 85 9.55 0.54 13.50
C LEU A 85 9.86 0.36 15.00
N MET A 86 9.16 1.13 15.85
CA MET A 86 9.25 0.99 17.30
C MET A 86 8.70 -0.37 17.75
N ARG A 87 9.50 -1.14 18.50
CA ARG A 87 9.04 -2.41 19.11
C ARG A 87 8.57 -2.26 20.55
N ASP A 88 9.04 -1.23 21.26
CA ASP A 88 8.73 -0.98 22.67
C ASP A 88 8.61 0.52 22.96
N PRO A 89 7.44 1.13 22.70
CA PRO A 89 7.22 2.55 22.93
C PRO A 89 7.07 2.88 24.43
N VAL A 90 7.90 3.79 24.92
CA VAL A 90 7.77 4.35 26.28
C VAL A 90 6.89 5.61 26.24
N ILE A 91 5.89 5.68 27.11
CA ILE A 91 5.04 6.87 27.27
C ILE A 91 5.72 7.80 28.27
N VAL A 92 6.08 9.02 27.84
CA VAL A 92 6.56 10.04 28.80
C VAL A 92 5.36 10.76 29.41
N GLY A 93 5.45 11.12 30.71
CA GLY A 93 4.35 11.66 31.52
C GLY A 93 3.72 12.97 31.04
N THR A 94 4.18 13.55 29.94
CA THR A 94 3.59 14.71 29.25
C THR A 94 2.56 14.34 28.18
N GLY A 95 2.24 13.05 28.00
CA GLY A 95 1.26 12.59 27.00
C GLY A 95 1.80 12.52 25.57
N GLN A 96 3.11 12.68 25.40
CA GLN A 96 3.82 12.39 24.15
C GLN A 96 4.38 10.96 24.21
N VAL A 97 4.22 10.20 23.13
CA VAL A 97 4.80 8.86 23.01
C VAL A 97 6.26 9.00 22.57
N GLY A 98 7.12 9.39 23.50
CA GLY A 98 8.54 9.56 23.28
C GLY A 98 9.28 8.25 23.56
N ILE A 99 9.55 7.46 22.52
CA ILE A 99 10.51 6.36 22.60
C ILE A 99 11.88 6.85 23.03
N ASN A 100 12.16 6.66 24.31
CA ASN A 100 13.37 7.15 24.92
C ASN A 100 14.55 6.24 24.59
N GLN A 101 15.43 6.69 23.70
CA GLN A 101 16.79 6.15 23.58
C GLN A 101 17.65 6.43 24.84
N ASN A 102 17.19 7.29 25.76
CA ASN A 102 17.79 7.47 27.09
C ASN A 102 17.36 6.41 28.13
N PHE A 103 16.31 5.64 27.88
CA PHE A 103 15.94 4.53 28.77
C PHE A 103 16.88 3.34 28.58
N PHE A 104 17.38 3.13 27.35
CA PHE A 104 18.40 2.13 27.06
C PHE A 104 19.73 2.42 27.77
N PHE A 105 20.17 3.68 27.80
CA PHE A 105 21.35 4.08 28.58
C PHE A 105 21.12 3.92 30.09
N THR A 106 19.94 4.26 30.60
CA THR A 106 19.63 4.13 32.04
C THR A 106 19.56 2.67 32.49
N LEU A 107 19.03 1.75 31.68
CA LEU A 107 18.99 0.31 32.01
C LEU A 107 20.38 -0.34 31.91
N PHE A 108 21.24 0.11 30.98
CA PHE A 108 22.61 -0.39 30.87
C PHE A 108 23.48 0.08 32.05
N VAL A 109 23.29 1.32 32.52
CA VAL A 109 23.99 1.87 33.70
C VAL A 109 23.56 1.20 35.02
N PHE A 110 22.33 0.69 35.13
CA PHE A 110 21.87 -0.01 36.34
C PHE A 110 22.23 -1.50 36.41
N ARG A 111 22.81 -2.08 35.35
CA ARG A 111 23.20 -3.51 35.30
C ARG A 111 24.70 -3.75 35.49
N GLU A 112 25.49 -2.68 35.58
CA GLU A 112 26.90 -2.70 36.01
C GLU A 112 27.06 -2.11 37.43
N ASN A 113 26.35 -2.68 38.41
CA ASN A 113 26.73 -2.68 39.82
C ASN A 113 26.25 -3.98 40.48
#